data_AF-A0A932XLP8-F1
#
_entry.id   AF-A0A932XLP8-F1
#
_cell.length_a   1.000
_cell.length_b   1.000
_cell.length_c   1.000
_cell.angle_alpha   90.00
_cell.angle_beta   90.00
_cell.angle_gamma   90.00
#
_symmetry.space_group_name_H-M   'P 1'
#
loop_
_entity.id
_entity.type
_entity.pdbx_description
1 polymer ?
#
loop_
_entity_poly.entity_id
_entity_poly.type
_entity_poly.pdbx_seq_one_letter_code
_entity_poly.pdbx_strand_id
1 'polypeptide(L)'
;MLNRSKLWATGLLLAAFVAGVAIGGAGQAALADRDDGPRREARPQVSYPERLQRDLQLTAEQRAAVEAIMERHQVGMREIWRESERRLDTMRLQIRTEIMGLLNDGQREAFGRINARHDSLHAARERGERRR
;
A
#
# COMPACT_ATOMS: atom_id res chain seq x y z
N MET A 1 -6.24 -36.08 -34.41
CA MET A 1 -6.60 -34.99 -35.34
C MET A 1 -6.91 -33.76 -34.50
N LEU A 2 -5.96 -32.83 -34.35
CA LEU A 2 -6.25 -31.57 -33.64
C LEU A 2 -7.25 -30.78 -34.48
N ASN A 3 -8.49 -30.70 -34.02
CA ASN A 3 -9.55 -29.97 -34.69
C ASN A 3 -9.09 -28.53 -34.90
N ARG A 4 -9.05 -28.08 -36.16
CA ARG A 4 -8.70 -26.70 -36.55
C ARG A 4 -9.44 -25.68 -35.67
N SER A 5 -10.68 -25.94 -35.30
CA SER A 5 -11.48 -25.14 -34.34
C SER A 5 -10.79 -24.88 -32.99
N LYS A 6 -10.11 -25.87 -32.39
CA LYS A 6 -9.42 -25.69 -31.10
C LYS A 6 -8.16 -24.84 -31.24
N LEU A 7 -7.39 -25.05 -32.31
CA LEU A 7 -6.21 -24.25 -32.63
C LEU A 7 -6.55 -22.77 -32.88
N TRP A 8 -7.66 -22.51 -33.57
CA TRP A 8 -8.15 -21.15 -33.79
C TRP A 8 -8.67 -20.50 -32.52
N ALA A 9 -9.40 -21.22 -31.67
CA ALA A 9 -9.87 -20.71 -30.38
C ALA A 9 -8.71 -20.39 -29.43
N THR A 10 -7.69 -21.25 -29.36
CA THR A 10 -6.49 -21.00 -28.54
C THR A 10 -5.68 -19.83 -29.11
N GLY A 11 -5.55 -19.73 -30.43
CA GLY A 11 -4.90 -18.60 -31.09
C GLY A 11 -5.60 -17.27 -30.82
N LEU A 12 -6.94 -17.24 -30.88
CA LEU A 12 -7.74 -16.05 -30.56
C LEU A 12 -7.61 -15.64 -29.08
N LEU A 13 -7.61 -16.60 -28.16
CA LEU A 13 -7.40 -16.33 -26.74
C LEU A 13 -6.00 -15.77 -26.47
N LEU A 14 -4.97 -16.34 -27.09
CA LEU A 14 -3.60 -15.85 -26.94
C LEU A 14 -3.45 -14.45 -27.53
N ALA A 15 -4.05 -14.20 -28.70
CA ALA A 15 -4.04 -12.89 -29.35
C ALA A 15 -4.79 -11.83 -28.52
N ALA A 16 -5.96 -12.18 -27.96
CA ALA A 16 -6.72 -11.29 -27.08
C ALA A 16 -5.97 -10.99 -25.77
N PHE A 17 -5.26 -11.99 -25.22
CA PHE A 17 -4.44 -11.82 -24.03
C PHE A 17 -3.23 -10.90 -24.31
N VAL A 18 -2.51 -11.12 -25.42
CA VAL A 18 -1.37 -10.28 -25.82
C VAL A 18 -1.83 -8.85 -26.15
N ALA A 19 -2.98 -8.70 -26.82
CA ALA A 19 -3.57 -7.38 -27.08
C ALA A 19 -4.00 -6.69 -25.77
N GLY A 20 -4.60 -7.42 -24.83
CA GLY A 20 -4.95 -6.91 -23.50
C GLY A 20 -3.73 -6.49 -22.68
N VAL A 21 -2.65 -7.27 -22.71
CA VAL A 21 -1.38 -6.95 -22.04
C VAL A 21 -0.68 -5.76 -22.71
N ALA A 22 -0.74 -5.63 -24.03
CA ALA A 22 -0.16 -4.50 -24.74
C ALA A 22 -0.92 -3.19 -24.48
N ILE A 23 -2.25 -3.22 -24.49
CA ILE A 23 -3.11 -2.05 -24.20
C ILE A 23 -3.03 -1.68 -22.71
N GLY A 24 -3.04 -2.65 -21.81
CA GLY A 24 -2.87 -2.43 -20.37
C GLY A 24 -1.46 -1.96 -19.97
N GLY A 25 -0.43 -2.53 -20.61
CA GLY A 25 0.97 -2.20 -20.36
C GLY A 25 1.38 -0.84 -20.92
N ALA A 26 0.95 -0.50 -22.14
CA ALA A 26 1.20 0.83 -22.71
C ALA A 26 0.37 1.93 -22.02
N GLY A 27 -0.86 1.62 -21.60
CA GLY A 27 -1.68 2.52 -20.81
C GLY A 27 -1.05 2.86 -19.45
N GLN A 28 -0.44 1.88 -18.76
CA GLN A 28 0.27 2.14 -17.50
C GLN A 28 1.62 2.85 -17.71
N ALA A 29 2.34 2.62 -18.82
CA ALA A 29 3.60 3.32 -19.10
C ALA A 29 3.37 4.81 -19.44
N ALA A 30 2.33 5.13 -20.23
CA ALA A 30 1.98 6.52 -20.54
C ALA A 30 1.34 7.28 -19.34
N LEU A 31 0.77 6.56 -18.38
CA LEU A 31 0.31 7.12 -17.10
C LEU A 31 1.46 7.24 -16.08
N ALA A 32 2.46 6.35 -16.12
CA ALA A 32 3.64 6.42 -15.27
C ALA A 32 4.54 7.61 -15.61
N ASP A 33 4.64 7.98 -16.89
CA ASP A 33 5.42 9.14 -17.35
C ASP A 33 4.72 10.49 -17.08
N ARG A 34 3.44 10.46 -16.68
CA ARG A 34 2.69 11.64 -16.22
C ARG A 34 2.56 11.74 -14.70
N ASP A 35 3.08 10.76 -13.97
CA ASP A 35 3.06 10.74 -12.50
C ASP A 35 4.34 11.31 -11.87
N ASP A 36 5.19 12.00 -12.66
CA ASP A 36 6.08 13.08 -12.17
C ASP A 36 5.30 14.37 -11.82
N GLY A 37 4.04 14.21 -11.40
CA GLY A 37 3.32 15.25 -10.68
C GLY A 37 4.10 15.60 -9.42
N PRO A 38 4.11 16.90 -9.01
CA PRO A 38 4.87 17.32 -7.84
C PRO A 38 4.50 16.40 -6.69
N ARG A 39 5.54 15.87 -6.03
CA ARG A 39 5.48 15.12 -4.76
C ARG A 39 4.17 15.51 -4.11
N ARG A 40 3.23 14.57 -3.95
CA ARG A 40 2.11 14.77 -3.03
C ARG A 40 2.78 15.07 -1.70
N GLU A 41 3.06 16.34 -1.44
CA GLU A 41 3.35 16.88 -0.13
C GLU A 41 2.25 16.26 0.70
N ALA A 42 2.66 15.40 1.64
CA ALA A 42 1.75 14.86 2.61
C ALA A 42 0.96 16.06 3.11
N ARG A 43 -0.32 16.18 2.71
CA ARG A 43 -1.20 17.23 3.21
C ARG A 43 -0.96 17.23 4.71
N PRO A 44 -0.65 18.37 5.33
CA PRO A 44 -0.42 18.40 6.77
C PRO A 44 -1.59 17.66 7.42
N GLN A 45 -1.32 16.50 8.01
CA GLN A 45 -2.35 15.79 8.74
C GLN A 45 -2.66 16.71 9.91
N VAL A 46 -3.80 17.41 9.81
CA VAL A 46 -4.27 18.28 10.87
C VAL A 46 -4.36 17.41 12.12
N SER A 47 -3.59 17.77 13.15
CA SER A 47 -3.56 17.05 14.42
C SER A 47 -4.97 16.90 14.98
N TYR A 48 -5.21 15.86 15.77
CA TYR A 48 -6.54 15.66 16.35
C TYR A 48 -7.04 16.87 17.16
N PRO A 49 -6.21 17.50 18.03
CA PRO A 49 -6.57 18.73 18.72
C PRO A 49 -6.82 19.91 17.78
N GLU A 50 -6.04 20.10 16.71
CA GLU A 50 -6.32 21.16 15.72
C GLU A 50 -7.64 20.93 14.97
N ARG A 51 -7.99 19.67 14.70
CA ARG A 51 -9.29 19.35 14.10
C ARG A 51 -10.43 19.71 15.05
N LEU A 52 -10.31 19.33 16.33
CA LEU A 52 -11.32 19.67 17.34
C LEU A 52 -11.40 21.18 17.57
N GLN A 53 -10.27 21.89 17.57
CA GLN A 53 -10.24 23.34 17.62
C GLN A 53 -11.06 23.96 16.50
N ARG A 54 -10.86 23.51 15.26
CA ARG A 54 -11.58 24.04 14.09
C ARG A 54 -13.07 23.72 14.15
N ASP A 55 -13.40 22.47 14.46
CA ASP A 55 -14.78 21.96 14.33
C ASP A 55 -15.66 22.36 15.52
N LEU A 56 -15.07 22.55 16.71
CA LEU A 56 -15.78 22.87 17.96
C LEU A 56 -15.48 24.27 18.49
N GLN A 57 -14.58 25.02 17.84
CA GLN A 57 -14.17 26.36 18.26
C GLN A 57 -13.70 26.40 19.73
N LEU A 58 -12.84 25.44 20.10
CA LEU A 58 -12.38 25.30 21.48
C LEU A 58 -11.72 26.60 22.00
N THR A 59 -11.90 26.89 23.28
CA THR A 59 -11.08 27.92 23.94
C THR A 59 -9.64 27.43 24.10
N ALA A 60 -8.70 28.35 24.37
CA ALA A 60 -7.30 27.99 24.59
C ALA A 60 -7.14 26.99 25.75
N GLU A 61 -7.91 27.16 26.83
CA GLU A 61 -7.91 26.26 27.98
C GLU A 61 -8.45 24.86 27.62
N GLN A 62 -9.53 24.79 26.85
CA GLN A 62 -10.09 23.52 26.37
C GLN A 62 -9.12 22.80 25.43
N ARG A 63 -8.45 23.51 24.53
CA ARG A 63 -7.43 22.93 23.63
C ARG A 63 -6.27 22.34 24.43
N ALA A 64 -5.75 23.07 25.43
CA ALA A 64 -4.69 22.59 26.30
C ALA A 64 -5.11 21.35 27.10
N ALA A 65 -6.34 21.31 27.59
CA ALA A 65 -6.87 20.14 28.28
C ALA A 65 -6.97 18.91 27.37
N VAL A 66 -7.42 19.10 26.11
CA VAL A 66 -7.47 18.04 25.10
C VAL A 66 -6.07 17.51 24.78
N GLU A 67 -5.09 18.39 24.58
CA GLU A 67 -3.69 18.01 24.36
C GLU A 67 -3.14 17.16 25.51
N ALA A 68 -3.38 17.58 26.76
CA ALA A 68 -2.95 16.85 27.94
C ALA A 68 -3.62 15.47 28.07
N ILE A 69 -4.88 15.32 27.68
CA ILE A 69 -5.57 14.02 27.64
C ILE A 69 -4.90 13.11 26.59
N MET A 70 -4.67 13.63 25.38
CA MET A 70 -4.05 12.88 24.30
C MET A 70 -2.63 12.42 24.66
N GLU A 71 -1.83 13.29 25.27
CA GLU A 71 -0.46 12.97 25.70
C GLU A 71 -0.45 11.83 26.73
N ARG A 72 -1.35 11.89 27.72
CA ARG A 72 -1.49 10.84 28.75
C ARG A 72 -1.77 9.46 28.16
N HIS A 73 -2.52 9.39 27.05
CA HIS A 73 -2.86 8.14 26.37
C HIS A 73 -1.89 7.75 25.25
N GLN A 74 -0.95 8.62 24.89
CA GLN A 74 -0.05 8.40 23.77
C GLN A 74 0.82 7.14 23.94
N VAL A 75 1.28 6.86 25.16
CA VAL A 75 2.08 5.67 25.47
C VAL A 75 1.27 4.39 25.23
N GLY A 76 0.06 4.30 25.79
CA GLY A 76 -0.80 3.12 25.65
C GLY A 76 -1.22 2.88 24.20
N MET A 77 -1.55 3.93 23.46
CA MET A 77 -1.85 3.80 22.02
C MET A 77 -0.65 3.28 21.22
N ARG A 78 0.57 3.76 21.51
CA ARG A 78 1.78 3.27 20.85
C ARG A 78 2.06 1.80 21.16
N GLU A 79 1.78 1.36 22.39
CA GLU A 79 1.96 -0.03 22.78
C GLU A 79 1.01 -0.96 22.02
N ILE A 80 -0.28 -0.62 22.00
CA ILE A 80 -1.30 -1.35 21.22
C ILE A 80 -0.91 -1.40 19.74
N TRP A 81 -0.43 -0.28 19.19
CA TRP A 81 0.03 -0.22 17.80
C TRP A 81 1.19 -1.19 17.55
N ARG A 82 2.24 -1.18 18.40
CA ARG A 82 3.41 -2.07 18.26
C ARG A 82 3.05 -3.55 18.40
N GLU A 83 2.11 -3.89 19.27
CA GLU A 83 1.62 -5.26 19.38
C GLU A 83 0.87 -5.68 18.12
N SER A 84 -0.05 -4.82 17.65
CA SER A 84 -0.84 -5.06 16.45
C SER A 84 0.04 -5.20 15.21
N GLU A 85 1.04 -4.33 15.06
CA GLU A 85 2.03 -4.36 13.97
C GLU A 85 2.73 -5.72 13.89
N ARG A 86 3.28 -6.20 15.02
CA ARG A 86 3.94 -7.52 15.09
C ARG A 86 3.01 -8.67 14.68
N ARG A 87 1.76 -8.63 15.14
CA ARG A 87 0.77 -9.66 14.82
C ARG A 87 0.40 -9.63 13.34
N LEU A 88 0.23 -8.44 12.76
CA LEU A 88 -0.04 -8.25 11.34
C LEU A 88 1.12 -8.74 10.48
N ASP A 89 2.36 -8.45 10.86
CA ASP A 89 3.54 -8.90 10.12
C ASP A 89 3.68 -10.41 10.11
N THR A 90 3.42 -11.05 11.25
CA THR A 90 3.38 -12.51 11.36
C THR A 90 2.35 -13.10 10.39
N MET A 91 1.14 -12.55 10.37
CA MET A 91 0.07 -12.99 9.48
C MET A 91 0.41 -12.76 8.00
N ARG A 92 1.01 -11.62 7.66
CA ARG A 92 1.49 -11.33 6.30
C ARG A 92 2.51 -12.36 5.81
N LEU A 93 3.44 -12.76 6.67
CA LEU A 93 4.44 -13.79 6.34
C LEU A 93 3.80 -15.17 6.13
N GLN A 94 2.80 -15.53 6.93
CA GLN A 94 2.04 -16.77 6.75
C GLN A 94 1.32 -16.77 5.39
N ILE A 95 0.55 -15.71 5.10
CA ILE A 95 -0.15 -15.56 3.82
C ILE A 95 0.83 -15.63 2.64
N ARG A 96 1.98 -14.95 2.75
CA ARG A 96 3.02 -14.98 1.71
C ARG A 96 3.55 -16.39 1.48
N THR A 97 3.77 -17.16 2.55
CA THR A 97 4.24 -18.55 2.48
C THR A 97 3.21 -19.44 1.80
N GLU A 98 1.93 -19.31 2.18
CA GLU A 98 0.85 -20.08 1.57
C GLU A 98 0.71 -19.78 0.07
N ILE A 99 0.74 -18.50 -0.32
CA ILE A 99 0.72 -18.10 -1.74
C ILE A 99 1.91 -18.70 -2.48
N MET A 100 3.13 -18.60 -1.94
CA MET A 100 4.34 -19.13 -2.57
C MET A 100 4.27 -20.64 -2.83
N GLY A 101 3.56 -21.39 -2.00
CA GLY A 101 3.31 -22.83 -2.17
C GLY A 101 2.44 -23.17 -3.40
N LEU A 102 1.66 -22.21 -3.91
CA LEU A 102 0.77 -22.40 -5.07
C LEU A 102 1.42 -21.99 -6.40
N LEU A 103 2.54 -21.25 -6.36
CA LEU A 103 3.15 -20.66 -7.54
C LEU A 103 4.14 -21.63 -8.21
N ASN A 104 4.37 -21.44 -9.51
CA ASN A 104 5.54 -22.01 -10.20
C ASN A 104 6.78 -21.13 -10.02
N ASP A 105 7.96 -21.59 -10.47
CA ASP A 105 9.23 -20.88 -10.27
C ASP A 105 9.25 -19.45 -10.84
N GLY A 106 8.76 -19.27 -12.07
CA GLY A 106 8.71 -17.93 -12.69
C GLY A 106 7.75 -16.98 -11.94
N GLN A 107 6.63 -17.50 -11.45
CA GLN A 107 5.67 -16.74 -10.65
C GLN A 107 6.22 -16.39 -9.26
N ARG A 108 6.97 -17.29 -8.62
CA ARG A 108 7.65 -17.03 -7.34
C ARG A 108 8.59 -15.85 -7.43
N GLU A 109 9.38 -15.78 -8.50
CA GLU A 109 10.32 -14.69 -8.73
C GLU A 109 9.59 -13.34 -8.92
N ALA A 110 8.53 -13.33 -9.72
CA ALA A 110 7.70 -12.14 -9.94
C ALA A 110 7.01 -11.68 -8.63
N PHE A 111 6.45 -12.62 -7.86
CA PHE A 111 5.83 -12.32 -6.58
C PHE A 111 6.83 -11.80 -5.54
N GLY A 112 8.06 -12.33 -5.54
CA GLY A 112 9.16 -11.80 -4.74
C GLY A 112 9.46 -10.33 -5.02
N ARG A 113 9.52 -9.94 -6.31
CA ARG A 113 9.73 -8.54 -6.71
C ARG A 113 8.60 -7.61 -6.28
N ILE A 114 7.35 -8.06 -6.38
CA ILE A 114 6.17 -7.28 -5.95
C ILE A 114 6.28 -6.98 -4.45
N ASN A 115 6.57 -7.99 -3.64
CA ASN A 115 6.70 -7.82 -2.20
C ASN A 115 7.89 -6.92 -1.83
N ALA A 116 9.05 -7.12 -2.44
CA ALA A 116 10.23 -6.28 -2.19
C ALA A 116 9.97 -4.79 -2.51
N ARG A 117 9.22 -4.51 -3.58
CA ARG A 117 8.80 -3.14 -3.92
C ARG A 117 7.92 -2.55 -2.82
N HIS A 118 6.92 -3.28 -2.35
CA HIS A 118 6.07 -2.82 -1.25
C HIS A 118 6.85 -2.58 0.04
N ASP A 119 7.72 -3.51 0.44
CA ASP A 119 8.54 -3.39 1.65
C ASP A 119 9.44 -2.15 1.59
N SER A 120 10.02 -1.86 0.42
CA SER A 120 10.87 -0.68 0.21
C SER A 120 10.09 0.65 0.36
N LEU A 121 8.83 0.68 -0.11
CA LEU A 121 7.95 1.84 0.01
C LEU A 121 7.54 2.08 1.48
N HIS A 122 7.24 1.01 2.22
CA HIS A 122 6.94 1.10 3.65
C HIS A 122 8.14 1.62 4.45
N ALA A 123 9.32 1.02 4.23
CA ALA A 123 10.54 1.43 4.91
C ALA A 123 10.95 2.88 4.57
N ALA A 124 10.68 3.36 3.36
CA ALA A 124 10.92 4.76 2.99
C ALA A 124 10.00 5.74 3.72
N ARG A 125 8.72 5.38 3.94
CA ARG A 125 7.77 6.20 4.71
C ARG A 125 8.17 6.31 6.16
N GLU A 126 8.49 5.19 6.81
CA GLU A 126 8.94 5.18 8.21
C GLU A 126 10.21 6.00 8.42
N ARG A 127 11.18 5.90 7.51
CA ARG A 127 12.40 6.72 7.56
C ARG A 127 12.13 8.20 7.35
N GLY A 128 11.15 8.54 6.52
CA GLY A 128 10.70 9.92 6.31
C GLY A 128 9.99 10.51 7.52
N GLU A 129 9.17 9.70 8.20
CA GLU A 129 8.48 10.09 9.43
C GLU A 129 9.44 10.25 10.62
N ARG A 130 10.49 9.43 10.74
CA ARG A 130 11.49 9.55 11.82
C ARG A 130 12.47 10.72 11.67
N ARG A 131 12.56 11.33 10.48
CA ARG A 131 13.47 12.46 10.19
C ARG A 131 12.81 13.83 10.32
N ARG A 132 11.49 13.87 10.50
CA ARG A 132 10.71 15.10 10.76
C ARG A 132 10.41 15.22 12.23
#